data_AF-A1KAK1-F1
#
_entry.id   AF-A1KAK1-F1
#
_cell.length_a   1.000
_cell.length_b   1.000
_cell.length_c   1.000
_cell.angle_alpha   90.00
_cell.angle_beta   90.00
_cell.angle_gamma   90.00
#
_symmetry.space_group_name_H-M   'P 1'
#
loop_
_entity.id
_entity.type
_entity.pdbx_description
1 polymer ?
#
loop_
_entity_poly.entity_id
_entity_poly.type
_entity_poly.pdbx_seq_one_letter_code
_entity_poly.pdbx_strand_id
1 'polypeptide(L)'
;MTRTTALFQRIVAALAIALALAGCYADSEARGSALPPEAVATLQLIARGGPYPYRKDGTVFQNREGRLPAQPRGYYREFTVPTPGSRDRGARRIVTGGDPPAVYYYTEDHYRSFRRIEPAP
;
A
#
# COMPACT_ATOMS: atom_id res chain seq x y z
N MET A 1 30.34 37.52 -29.76
CA MET A 1 30.05 36.07 -29.93
C MET A 1 29.67 35.43 -28.60
N THR A 2 28.56 35.84 -27.96
CA THR A 2 28.20 35.37 -26.59
C THR A 2 26.69 35.22 -26.33
N ARG A 3 25.81 35.52 -27.29
CA ARG A 3 24.34 35.43 -27.08
C ARG A 3 23.77 34.03 -27.29
N THR A 4 24.46 33.15 -28.02
CA THR A 4 23.97 31.81 -28.38
C THR A 4 24.17 30.78 -27.26
N THR A 5 25.20 30.92 -26.42
CA THR A 5 25.53 30.00 -25.32
C THR A 5 24.54 30.08 -24.16
N ALA A 6 24.05 31.29 -23.84
CA ALA A 6 23.12 31.52 -22.73
C ALA A 6 21.72 30.94 -22.99
N LEU A 7 21.26 30.92 -24.25
CA LEU A 7 19.99 30.29 -24.63
C LEU A 7 20.10 28.76 -24.61
N PHE A 8 21.24 28.23 -25.06
CA PHE A 8 21.51 26.79 -25.04
C PHE A 8 21.58 26.24 -23.60
N GLN A 9 22.26 26.93 -22.69
CA GLN A 9 22.29 26.57 -21.26
C GLN A 9 20.91 26.62 -20.60
N ARG A 10 20.03 27.56 -20.98
CA ARG A 10 18.65 27.65 -20.47
C ARG A 10 17.77 26.49 -20.94
N ILE A 11 17.91 26.09 -22.21
CA ILE A 11 17.16 24.95 -22.77
C ILE A 11 17.64 23.65 -22.13
N VAL A 12 18.95 23.45 -21.96
CA VAL A 12 19.50 22.26 -21.28
C VAL A 12 19.07 22.20 -19.81
N ALA A 13 19.07 23.34 -19.09
CA ALA A 13 18.60 23.39 -17.71
C ALA A 13 17.09 23.11 -17.59
N ALA A 14 16.26 23.67 -18.48
CA ALA A 14 14.82 23.42 -18.50
C ALA A 14 14.49 21.96 -18.85
N LEU A 15 15.24 21.34 -19.78
CA LEU A 15 15.09 19.94 -20.14
C LEU A 15 15.52 19.00 -19.00
N ALA A 16 16.60 19.33 -18.29
CA ALA A 16 17.04 18.57 -17.11
C ALA A 16 16.03 18.64 -15.95
N ILE A 17 15.41 19.80 -15.73
CA ILE A 17 14.34 19.97 -14.74
C ILE A 17 13.09 19.17 -15.16
N ALA A 18 12.68 19.22 -16.42
CA ALA A 18 11.54 18.45 -16.93
C ALA A 18 11.78 16.94 -16.81
N LEU A 19 13.00 16.46 -17.05
CA LEU A 19 13.38 15.05 -16.90
C LEU A 19 13.38 14.61 -15.43
N ALA A 20 13.85 15.46 -14.51
CA ALA A 20 13.81 15.21 -13.07
C ALA A 20 12.37 15.19 -12.51
N LEU A 21 11.52 16.13 -12.97
CA LEU A 21 10.11 16.19 -12.58
C LEU A 21 9.31 14.99 -13.10
N ALA A 22 9.58 14.53 -14.33
CA ALA A 22 8.97 13.31 -14.85
C ALA A 22 9.39 12.06 -14.06
N GLY A 23 10.66 11.98 -13.63
CA GLY A 23 11.17 10.88 -12.81
C GLY A 23 10.49 10.78 -11.43
N CYS A 24 10.29 11.90 -10.74
CA CYS A 24 9.61 11.88 -9.43
C CYS A 24 8.10 11.65 -9.50
N TYR A 25 7.46 12.02 -10.61
CA TYR A 25 6.04 11.69 -10.85
C TYR A 25 5.85 10.20 -11.10
N ALA A 26 6.72 9.57 -11.89
CA ALA A 26 6.67 8.13 -12.16
C ALA A 26 6.93 7.28 -10.89
N ASP A 27 7.82 7.74 -10.00
CA ASP A 27 8.07 7.07 -8.71
C ASP A 27 6.87 7.20 -7.74
N SER A 28 6.11 8.29 -7.84
CA SER A 28 4.86 8.47 -7.10
C SER A 28 3.69 7.65 -7.66
N GLU A 29 3.71 7.30 -8.94
CA GLU A 29 2.69 6.46 -9.57
C GLU A 29 2.98 4.96 -9.32
N ALA A 30 4.27 4.59 -9.27
CA ALA A 30 4.74 3.26 -8.89
C ALA A 30 4.61 2.97 -7.38
N ARG A 31 4.71 4.00 -6.53
CA ARG A 31 4.19 3.95 -5.15
C ARG A 31 2.66 4.04 -5.21
N GLY A 32 2.02 2.92 -5.55
CA GLY A 32 0.56 2.85 -5.71
C GLY A 32 -0.17 3.60 -4.60
N SER A 33 -1.20 4.36 -5.00
CA SER A 33 -2.01 5.30 -4.20
C SER A 33 -1.80 5.26 -2.68
N ALA A 34 -1.56 6.42 -2.08
CA ALA A 34 -1.44 6.57 -0.64
C ALA A 34 -2.57 5.80 0.08
N LEU A 35 -2.21 5.06 1.13
CA LEU A 35 -3.17 4.28 1.89
C LEU A 35 -4.22 5.21 2.53
N PRO A 36 -5.49 4.78 2.60
CA PRO A 36 -6.48 5.52 3.37
C PRO A 36 -6.06 5.58 4.85
N PRO A 37 -6.37 6.65 5.59
CA PRO A 37 -5.99 6.81 6.99
C PRO A 37 -6.41 5.63 7.89
N GLU A 38 -7.54 5.00 7.58
CA GLU A 38 -8.04 3.84 8.31
C GLU A 38 -7.13 2.62 8.14
N ALA A 39 -6.48 2.45 6.98
CA ALA A 39 -5.51 1.39 6.76
C ALA A 39 -4.24 1.63 7.57
N VAL A 40 -3.79 2.89 7.67
CA VAL A 40 -2.64 3.27 8.52
C VAL A 40 -2.94 2.97 9.99
N ALA A 41 -4.11 3.34 10.48
CA ALA A 41 -4.54 3.02 11.85
C ALA A 41 -4.62 1.51 12.09
N THR A 42 -5.05 0.74 11.09
CA THR A 42 -5.08 -0.73 11.15
C THR A 42 -3.67 -1.33 11.21
N LEU A 43 -2.70 -0.79 10.46
CA LEU A 43 -1.29 -1.21 10.57
C LEU A 43 -0.72 -0.96 11.97
N GLN A 44 -1.03 0.18 12.59
CA GLN A 44 -0.61 0.47 13.95
C GLN A 44 -1.23 -0.49 14.98
N LEU A 45 -2.48 -0.92 14.77
CA LEU A 45 -3.13 -1.96 15.57
C LEU A 45 -2.42 -3.31 15.42
N ILE A 46 -2.06 -3.68 14.19
CA ILE A 46 -1.32 -4.91 13.91
C ILE A 46 0.04 -4.89 14.61
N ALA A 47 0.80 -3.79 14.48
CA ALA A 47 2.13 -3.65 15.05
C ALA A 47 2.16 -3.83 16.57
N ARG A 48 1.14 -3.36 17.29
CA ARG A 48 1.02 -3.49 18.75
C ARG A 48 0.29 -4.75 19.23
N GLY A 49 -0.23 -5.57 18.33
CA GLY A 49 -0.98 -6.79 18.68
C GLY A 49 -2.43 -6.58 19.13
N GLY A 50 -3.08 -5.47 18.74
CA GLY A 50 -4.47 -5.15 19.09
C GLY A 50 -4.62 -4.10 20.20
N PRO A 51 -5.75 -4.06 20.94
CA PRO A 51 -6.96 -4.86 20.75
C PRO A 51 -7.63 -4.58 19.40
N TYR A 52 -8.15 -5.60 18.74
CA TYR A 52 -8.79 -5.44 17.43
C TYR A 52 -10.29 -5.15 17.53
N PRO A 53 -10.83 -4.23 16.71
CA PRO A 53 -12.22 -3.80 16.81
C PRO A 53 -13.23 -4.84 16.32
N TYR A 54 -12.85 -5.75 15.40
CA TYR A 54 -13.77 -6.75 14.87
C TYR A 54 -13.35 -8.18 15.25
N ARG A 55 -14.33 -9.03 15.52
CA ARG A 55 -14.10 -10.45 15.90
C ARG A 55 -13.34 -11.28 14.86
N LYS A 56 -13.31 -10.83 13.60
CA LYS A 56 -12.61 -11.50 12.50
C LYS A 56 -11.16 -11.07 12.35
N ASP A 57 -10.75 -9.99 13.00
CA ASP A 57 -9.40 -9.48 12.89
C ASP A 57 -8.40 -10.45 13.55
N GLY A 58 -7.31 -10.75 12.86
CA GLY A 58 -6.29 -11.71 13.27
C GLY A 58 -6.63 -13.17 12.93
N THR A 59 -7.82 -13.45 12.39
CA THR A 59 -8.18 -14.81 11.95
C THR A 59 -7.47 -15.20 10.65
N VAL A 60 -7.36 -16.51 10.40
CA VAL A 60 -6.64 -17.05 9.24
C VAL A 60 -7.33 -16.67 7.93
N PHE A 61 -6.58 -16.01 7.05
CA PHE A 61 -6.95 -15.84 5.65
C PHE A 61 -6.49 -17.05 4.84
N GLN A 62 -7.41 -17.74 4.18
CA GLN A 62 -7.11 -19.04 3.56
C GLN A 62 -6.50 -18.94 2.16
N ASN A 63 -6.52 -17.77 1.51
CA ASN A 63 -6.03 -17.56 0.15
C ASN A 63 -6.56 -18.62 -0.85
N ARG A 64 -7.87 -18.96 -0.78
CA ARG A 64 -8.47 -20.05 -1.55
C ARG A 64 -8.44 -19.80 -3.05
N GLU A 65 -8.61 -18.53 -3.42
CA GLU A 65 -8.60 -18.05 -4.79
C GLU A 65 -7.17 -17.86 -5.34
N GLY A 66 -6.13 -18.12 -4.52
CA GLY A 66 -4.72 -18.07 -4.94
C GLY A 66 -4.23 -16.70 -5.40
N ARG A 67 -4.81 -15.61 -4.86
CA ARG A 67 -4.46 -14.24 -5.24
C ARG A 67 -3.15 -13.75 -4.62
N LEU A 68 -2.74 -14.37 -3.52
CA LEU A 68 -1.43 -14.17 -2.89
C LEU A 68 -0.52 -15.38 -3.19
N PRO A 69 0.81 -15.26 -3.02
CA PRO A 69 1.71 -16.40 -3.15
C PRO A 69 1.28 -17.63 -2.34
N ALA A 70 1.54 -18.83 -2.86
CA ALA A 70 1.22 -20.06 -2.15
C ALA A 70 2.08 -20.21 -0.89
N GLN A 71 1.45 -20.45 0.25
CA GLN A 71 2.10 -20.59 1.56
C GLN A 71 1.37 -21.64 2.41
N PRO A 72 2.00 -22.22 3.45
CA PRO A 72 1.35 -23.14 4.36
C PRO A 72 0.07 -22.59 5.00
N ARG A 73 -0.86 -23.47 5.37
CA ARG A 73 -2.10 -23.07 6.06
C ARG A 73 -1.78 -22.32 7.36
N GLY A 74 -2.45 -21.19 7.56
CA GLY A 74 -2.24 -20.34 8.73
C GLY A 74 -1.17 -19.27 8.56
N TYR A 75 -0.45 -19.26 7.43
CA TYR A 75 0.56 -18.23 7.15
C TYR A 75 -0.05 -16.83 7.05
N TYR A 76 -1.26 -16.71 6.48
CA TYR A 76 -1.92 -15.42 6.29
C TYR A 76 -2.99 -15.14 7.36
N ARG A 77 -3.07 -13.88 7.81
CA ARG A 77 -4.10 -13.37 8.73
C ARG A 77 -4.80 -12.15 8.13
N GLU A 78 -6.11 -12.00 8.35
CA GLU A 78 -6.88 -10.84 7.87
C GLU A 78 -7.20 -9.84 8.98
N PHE A 79 -7.24 -8.55 8.60
CA PHE A 79 -7.61 -7.44 9.46
C PHE A 79 -8.55 -6.48 8.72
N THR A 80 -9.59 -6.02 9.40
CA THR A 80 -10.55 -5.08 8.86
C THR A 80 -9.94 -3.70 8.76
N VAL A 81 -10.07 -3.07 7.60
CA VAL A 81 -9.88 -1.62 7.44
C VAL A 81 -11.26 -0.98 7.42
N PRO A 82 -11.64 -0.18 8.42
CA PRO A 82 -12.95 0.47 8.44
C PRO A 82 -13.23 1.30 7.18
N THR A 83 -14.43 1.19 6.66
CA THR A 83 -14.94 2.09 5.61
C THR A 83 -15.83 3.13 6.29
N PRO A 84 -15.49 4.44 6.24
CA PRO A 84 -16.32 5.49 6.81
C PRO A 84 -17.77 5.41 6.33
N GLY A 85 -18.71 5.50 7.27
CA GLY A 85 -20.15 5.43 6.99
C GLY A 85 -20.69 4.01 6.74
N SER A 86 -19.84 2.98 6.68
CA SER A 86 -20.35 1.60 6.58
C SER A 86 -21.01 1.16 7.89
N ARG A 87 -22.09 0.39 7.78
CA ARG A 87 -22.76 -0.27 8.92
C ARG A 87 -22.19 -1.66 9.23
N ASP A 88 -21.33 -2.16 8.35
CA ASP A 88 -20.66 -3.45 8.47
C ASP A 88 -19.12 -3.28 8.42
N ARG A 89 -18.39 -4.38 8.26
CA ARG A 89 -16.92 -4.38 8.16
C ARG A 89 -16.39 -3.71 6.88
N GLY A 90 -17.24 -3.39 5.91
CA GLY A 90 -16.86 -2.90 4.59
C GLY A 90 -16.10 -3.95 3.76
N ALA A 91 -15.59 -3.52 2.62
CA ALA A 91 -14.84 -4.37 1.68
C ALA A 91 -13.31 -4.34 1.91
N ARG A 92 -12.80 -3.37 2.66
CA ARG A 92 -11.36 -3.09 2.77
C ARG A 92 -10.68 -3.94 3.82
N ARG A 93 -9.53 -4.51 3.52
CA ARG A 93 -8.76 -5.36 4.43
C ARG A 93 -7.27 -5.16 4.28
N ILE A 94 -6.56 -5.47 5.36
CA ILE A 94 -5.14 -5.80 5.32
C ILE A 94 -4.99 -7.30 5.54
N VAL A 95 -4.15 -7.94 4.75
CA VAL A 95 -3.73 -9.33 4.94
C VAL A 95 -2.24 -9.35 5.25
N THR A 96 -1.86 -9.89 6.39
CA THR A 96 -0.46 -10.09 6.77
C THR A 96 -0.03 -11.52 6.47
N GLY A 97 1.25 -11.73 6.20
CA GLY A 97 1.85 -13.07 6.07
C GLY A 97 3.04 -13.26 7.02
N GLY A 98 3.10 -14.41 7.68
CA GLY A 98 4.14 -14.76 8.66
C GLY A 98 3.73 -14.54 10.11
N ASP A 99 4.53 -15.07 11.02
CA ASP A 99 4.41 -14.90 12.47
C ASP A 99 5.82 -14.79 13.10
N PRO A 100 6.35 -13.57 13.35
CA PRO A 100 5.69 -12.27 13.16
C PRO A 100 5.46 -11.91 11.68
N PRO A 101 4.52 -10.99 11.38
CA PRO A 101 4.26 -10.54 10.01
C PRO A 101 5.52 -10.01 9.28
N ALA A 102 5.82 -10.61 8.13
CA ALA A 102 6.93 -10.24 7.25
C ALA A 102 6.47 -9.56 5.95
N VAL A 103 5.20 -9.76 5.55
CA VAL A 103 4.61 -9.18 4.34
C VAL A 103 3.20 -8.67 4.62
N TYR A 104 2.81 -7.61 3.91
CA TYR A 104 1.53 -6.94 4.08
C TYR A 104 0.89 -6.68 2.71
N TYR A 105 -0.41 -6.94 2.62
CA TYR A 105 -1.21 -6.71 1.43
C TYR A 105 -2.46 -5.92 1.80
N TYR A 106 -2.83 -4.97 0.97
CA TYR A 106 -4.08 -4.23 1.06
C TYR A 106 -5.03 -4.65 -0.07
N THR A 107 -6.30 -4.82 0.28
CA THR A 107 -7.40 -5.00 -0.68
C THR A 107 -8.49 -3.99 -0.34
N GLU A 108 -9.05 -3.36 -1.35
CA GLU A 108 -10.18 -2.44 -1.21
C GLU A 108 -11.51 -3.03 -1.73
N ASP A 109 -11.44 -4.19 -2.36
CA ASP A 109 -12.48 -4.78 -3.18
C ASP A 109 -12.89 -6.18 -2.69
N HIS A 110 -12.75 -6.41 -1.38
CA HIS A 110 -13.12 -7.66 -0.71
C HIS A 110 -12.39 -8.88 -1.29
N TYR A 111 -11.05 -8.82 -1.26
CA TYR A 111 -10.11 -9.87 -1.66
C TYR A 111 -10.09 -10.20 -3.17
N ARG A 112 -10.71 -9.36 -4.02
CA ARG A 112 -10.70 -9.59 -5.48
C ARG A 112 -9.35 -9.22 -6.09
N SER A 113 -8.69 -8.19 -5.57
CA SER A 113 -7.34 -7.80 -5.91
C SER A 113 -6.54 -7.38 -4.67
N PHE A 114 -5.22 -7.41 -4.79
CA PHE A 114 -4.30 -7.05 -3.72
C PHE A 114 -3.19 -6.16 -4.23
N ARG A 115 -2.77 -5.22 -3.39
CA ARG A 115 -1.54 -4.46 -3.55
C ARG A 115 -0.62 -4.77 -2.37
N ARG A 116 0.64 -5.09 -2.66
CA ARG A 116 1.66 -5.19 -1.61
C ARG A 116 1.93 -3.79 -1.04
N ILE A 117 2.01 -3.71 0.28
CA ILE A 117 2.25 -2.46 1.00
C ILE A 117 3.38 -2.68 2.01
N GLU A 118 4.03 -1.60 2.39
CA GLU A 118 4.93 -1.61 3.53
C GLU A 118 4.14 -1.29 4.80
N PRO A 119 4.53 -1.86 5.96
CA PRO A 119 3.97 -1.45 7.23
C PRO A 119 4.25 0.05 7.44
N ALA A 120 3.33 0.74 8.10
CA ALA A 120 3.61 2.11 8.56
C ALA A 120 4.81 2.06 9.53
N PRO A 121 5.73 3.05 9.48
CA PRO A 121 6.81 3.15 10.46
C PRO A 121 6.30 3.29 11.89
#